data_AF-A0A2U1AGX9-F1
#
_entry.id   AF-A0A2U1AGX9-F1
#
_cell.length_a   1.000
_cell.length_b   1.000
_cell.length_c   1.000
_cell.angle_alpha   90.00
_cell.angle_beta   90.00
_cell.angle_gamma   90.00
#
_symmetry.space_group_name_H-M   'P 1'
#
loop_
_entity.id
_entity.type
_entity.pdbx_description
1 polymer ?
#
loop_
_entity_poly.entity_id
_entity_poly.type
_entity_poly.pdbx_seq_one_letter_code
_entity_poly.pdbx_strand_id
1 'polypeptide(L)'
;MILINEILYADGEEIVLKTIDINKKLYGMHSTLRGRIIAPTFYHIFKFKEGATSAVAVTKDEEFIAIDFNGMTSDLASEQETFYRNLIIKNSRCNCYNFERSLIGCIYCNGMRQIPNPYSMKLLDQVWKD
;
A
#
# COMPACT_ATOMS: atom_id res chain seq x y z
N MET A 1 -1.39 10.02 -7.33
CA MET A 1 0.08 10.09 -7.42
C MET A 1 0.68 8.69 -7.42
N ILE A 2 1.70 8.42 -8.24
CA ILE A 2 2.47 7.17 -8.19
C ILE A 2 3.56 7.30 -7.12
N LEU A 3 3.68 6.31 -6.24
CA LEU A 3 4.70 6.25 -5.19
C LEU A 3 5.90 5.45 -5.66
N ILE A 4 6.91 6.13 -6.22
CA ILE A 4 8.08 5.48 -6.84
C ILE A 4 8.94 4.68 -5.85
N ASN A 5 8.80 4.97 -4.55
CA ASN A 5 9.53 4.28 -3.47
C ASN A 5 8.72 3.10 -2.88
N GLU A 6 7.52 2.83 -3.38
CA GLU A 6 6.60 1.79 -2.87
C GLU A 6 6.32 0.76 -3.97
N ILE A 7 7.31 -0.09 -4.22
CA ILE A 7 7.21 -1.22 -5.15
C ILE A 7 6.42 -2.36 -4.48
N LEU A 8 5.31 -2.76 -5.09
CA LEU A 8 4.47 -3.89 -4.69
C LEU A 8 4.95 -5.20 -5.30
N TYR A 9 5.46 -5.15 -6.54
CA TYR A 9 5.99 -6.28 -7.28
C TYR A 9 7.03 -5.79 -8.29
N ALA A 10 8.04 -6.61 -8.57
CA ALA A 10 8.99 -6.38 -9.66
C ALA A 10 9.57 -7.72 -10.14
N ASP A 11 9.58 -7.96 -11.44
CA ASP A 11 10.09 -9.21 -12.05
C ASP A 11 10.87 -8.97 -13.36
N GLY A 12 11.70 -7.92 -13.41
CA GLY A 12 12.55 -7.63 -14.59
C GLY A 12 11.79 -7.12 -15.82
N GLU A 13 10.57 -7.59 -16.06
CA GLU A 13 9.68 -7.14 -17.13
C GLU A 13 8.64 -6.15 -16.61
N GLU A 14 8.07 -6.41 -15.44
CA GLU A 14 7.03 -5.59 -14.84
C GLU A 14 7.47 -5.00 -13.50
N ILE A 15 7.05 -3.76 -13.25
CA ILE A 15 7.06 -3.13 -11.93
C ILE A 15 5.65 -2.69 -11.61
N VAL A 16 5.13 -3.17 -10.48
CA VAL A 16 3.87 -2.69 -9.91
C VAL A 16 4.18 -1.73 -8.78
N LEU A 17 3.80 -0.48 -8.97
CA LEU A 17 3.98 0.59 -8.01
C LEU A 17 2.67 0.87 -7.29
N LYS A 18 2.77 1.16 -5.99
CA LYS A 18 1.64 1.68 -5.24
C LYS A 18 1.28 3.09 -5.73
N THR A 19 0.00 3.38 -5.87
CA THR A 19 -0.49 4.73 -6.14
C THR A 19 -1.27 5.23 -4.93
N ILE A 20 -1.48 6.54 -4.83
CA ILE A 20 -2.26 7.16 -3.76
C ILE A 20 -3.12 8.32 -4.24
N ASP A 21 -4.35 8.41 -3.74
CA ASP A 21 -5.13 9.63 -3.62
C ASP A 21 -4.83 10.26 -2.25
N ILE A 22 -4.03 11.33 -2.24
CA ILE A 22 -3.50 11.93 -1.00
C ILE A 22 -4.63 12.52 -0.15
N ASN A 23 -5.67 13.08 -0.79
CA ASN A 23 -6.79 13.71 -0.11
C ASN A 23 -7.64 12.66 0.61
N LYS A 24 -7.90 11.54 -0.06
CA LYS A 24 -8.69 10.44 0.49
C LYS A 24 -7.88 9.44 1.32
N LYS A 25 -6.54 9.52 1.25
CA LYS A 25 -5.61 8.55 1.85
C LYS A 25 -5.90 7.11 1.41
N LEU A 26 -6.28 6.94 0.15
CA LEU A 26 -6.55 5.64 -0.47
C LEU A 26 -5.43 5.29 -1.42
N TYR A 27 -5.16 4.00 -1.55
CA TYR A 27 -4.10 3.43 -2.36
C TYR A 27 -4.66 2.58 -3.49
N GLY A 28 -3.93 2.58 -4.60
CA GLY A 28 -4.19 1.77 -5.78
C GLY A 28 -2.87 1.22 -6.32
N MET A 29 -2.86 0.81 -7.58
CA MET A 29 -1.69 0.21 -8.23
C MET A 29 -1.47 0.80 -9.62
N HIS A 30 -0.22 0.81 -10.06
CA HIS A 30 0.17 1.15 -11.43
C HIS A 30 1.17 0.11 -11.92
N SER A 31 0.85 -0.54 -13.04
CA SER A 31 1.74 -1.48 -13.71
C SER A 31 2.49 -0.80 -14.84
N THR A 32 3.82 -0.92 -14.86
CA THR A 32 4.65 -0.38 -15.94
C THR A 32 4.49 -1.16 -17.24
N LEU A 33 4.32 -2.49 -17.17
CA LEU A 33 4.18 -3.35 -18.34
C LEU A 33 2.78 -3.23 -18.98
N ARG A 34 1.73 -3.24 -18.15
CA ARG A 34 0.33 -3.19 -18.61
C ARG A 34 -0.13 -1.76 -18.92
N GLY A 35 0.61 -0.74 -18.50
CA GLY A 35 0.25 0.68 -18.67
C GLY A 35 -1.07 1.07 -18.00
N ARG A 36 -1.53 0.28 -17.01
CA ARG A 36 -2.85 0.42 -16.37
C ARG A 36 -2.69 0.98 -14.96
N ILE A 37 -3.62 1.88 -14.60
CA ILE A 37 -3.80 2.36 -13.24
C ILE A 37 -5.07 1.73 -12.66
N ILE A 38 -4.91 1.01 -11.56
CA ILE A 38 -6.02 0.59 -10.70
C ILE A 38 -6.28 1.74 -9.74
N ALA A 39 -7.51 2.25 -9.77
CA ALA A 39 -7.89 3.45 -9.03
C ALA A 39 -7.64 3.27 -7.51
N PRO A 40 -7.23 4.34 -6.80
CA PRO A 40 -7.02 4.23 -5.36
C PRO A 40 -8.33 4.04 -4.58
N THR A 41 -8.56 2.81 -4.11
CA THR A 41 -9.78 2.41 -3.40
C THR A 41 -9.51 1.70 -2.08
N PHE A 42 -8.26 1.30 -1.81
CA PHE A 42 -7.88 0.50 -0.64
C PHE A 42 -7.20 1.36 0.42
N TYR A 43 -7.33 1.01 1.70
CA TYR A 43 -6.53 1.66 2.74
C TYR A 43 -5.09 1.12 2.82
N HIS A 44 -4.85 -0.10 2.34
CA HIS A 44 -3.51 -0.63 2.20
C HIS A 44 -3.45 -1.69 1.11
N ILE A 45 -2.26 -1.88 0.53
CA ILE A 45 -1.96 -2.98 -0.38
C ILE A 45 -0.59 -3.51 0.04
N PHE A 46 -0.54 -4.79 0.41
CA PHE A 46 0.68 -5.50 0.75
C PHE A 46 1.46 -5.83 -0.53
N LYS A 47 2.76 -6.10 -0.39
CA LYS A 47 3.56 -6.57 -1.52
C LYS A 47 3.08 -7.94 -1.97
N PHE A 48 3.21 -8.21 -3.26
CA PHE A 48 3.07 -9.56 -3.81
C PHE A 48 4.17 -10.44 -3.21
N LYS A 49 3.81 -11.67 -2.83
CA LYS A 49 4.81 -12.68 -2.50
C LYS A 49 5.47 -13.18 -3.79
N GLU A 50 6.69 -13.68 -3.68
CA GLU A 50 7.38 -14.28 -4.82
C GLU A 50 6.54 -15.42 -5.41
N GLY A 51 6.37 -15.41 -6.73
CA GLY A 51 5.53 -16.36 -7.46
C GLY A 51 4.01 -16.23 -7.25
N ALA A 52 3.53 -15.24 -6.48
CA ALA A 52 2.10 -15.05 -6.25
C ALA A 52 1.42 -14.29 -7.41
N THR A 53 0.19 -14.67 -7.70
CA THR A 53 -0.69 -14.01 -8.70
C THR A 53 -1.56 -12.91 -8.09
N SER A 54 -1.61 -12.81 -6.77
CA SER A 54 -2.37 -11.82 -6.03
C SER A 54 -1.60 -11.28 -4.83
N ALA A 55 -1.84 -10.02 -4.50
CA ALA A 55 -1.48 -9.40 -3.23
C ALA A 55 -2.68 -9.40 -2.27
N VAL A 56 -2.44 -9.00 -1.02
CA VAL A 56 -3.51 -8.69 -0.07
C VAL A 56 -3.73 -7.19 -0.02
N ALA A 57 -4.99 -6.76 0.06
CA ALA A 57 -5.38 -5.37 0.27
C ALA A 57 -6.35 -5.25 1.44
N VAL A 58 -6.42 -4.05 2.01
CA VAL A 58 -7.37 -3.69 3.06
C VAL A 58 -8.41 -2.74 2.48
N THR A 59 -9.67 -3.12 2.51
CA THR A 59 -10.80 -2.33 1.97
C THR A 59 -11.14 -1.15 2.91
N LYS A 60 -12.08 -0.30 2.48
CA LYS A 60 -12.58 0.80 3.31
C LYS A 60 -13.39 0.34 4.52
N ASP A 61 -13.95 -0.85 4.42
CA ASP A 61 -14.73 -1.51 5.47
C ASP A 61 -13.83 -2.37 6.38
N GLU A 62 -12.51 -2.21 6.26
CA GLU A 62 -11.48 -2.89 7.07
C GLU A 62 -11.43 -4.41 6.88
N GLU A 63 -11.88 -4.87 5.71
CA GLU A 63 -11.80 -6.26 5.28
C GLU A 63 -10.47 -6.51 4.57
N PHE A 64 -9.94 -7.73 4.73
CA PHE A 64 -8.74 -8.17 4.02
C PHE A 64 -9.17 -9.02 2.83
N ILE A 65 -8.73 -8.63 1.64
CA ILE A 65 -9.10 -9.31 0.38
C ILE A 65 -7.86 -9.57 -0.47
N ALA A 66 -7.94 -10.55 -1.36
CA ALA A 66 -6.94 -10.76 -2.39
C ALA A 66 -7.21 -9.81 -3.57
N ILE A 67 -6.15 -9.29 -4.19
CA ILE A 67 -6.21 -8.43 -5.38
C ILE A 67 -5.16 -8.86 -6.40
N ASP A 68 -5.59 -9.09 -7.64
CA ASP A 68 -4.68 -9.45 -8.73
C ASP A 68 -4.04 -8.21 -9.40
N PHE A 69 -3.18 -8.45 -10.40
CA PHE A 69 -2.54 -7.39 -11.17
C PHE A 69 -3.51 -6.50 -11.97
N ASN A 70 -4.75 -6.94 -12.18
CA ASN A 70 -5.79 -6.22 -12.91
C ASN A 70 -6.74 -5.45 -11.99
N GLY A 71 -6.62 -5.63 -10.67
CA GLY A 71 -7.49 -5.03 -9.67
C GLY A 71 -8.75 -5.83 -9.41
N MET A 72 -8.84 -7.07 -9.90
CA MET A 72 -9.90 -7.99 -9.55
C MET A 72 -9.69 -8.46 -8.11
N THR A 73 -10.78 -8.49 -7.35
CA THR A 73 -10.77 -8.81 -5.93
C THR A 73 -11.44 -10.15 -5.68
N SER A 74 -10.94 -10.90 -4.70
CA SER A 74 -11.58 -12.12 -4.20
C SER A 74 -11.38 -12.24 -2.69
N ASP A 75 -12.18 -13.10 -2.07
CA ASP A 75 -12.07 -13.39 -0.66
C ASP A 75 -10.74 -14.07 -0.33
N LEU A 76 -10.24 -13.82 0.88
CA LEU A 76 -9.10 -14.55 1.44
C LEU A 76 -9.57 -15.79 2.19
N ALA A 77 -8.73 -16.82 2.21
CA ALA A 77 -8.91 -17.90 3.15
C ALA A 77 -8.76 -17.38 4.59
N SER A 78 -9.60 -17.88 5.53
CA SER A 78 -9.66 -17.43 6.92
C SER A 78 -8.31 -17.43 7.65
N GLU A 79 -7.46 -18.42 7.36
CA GLU A 79 -6.11 -18.52 7.93
C GLU A 79 -5.19 -17.40 7.45
N GLN A 80 -5.29 -17.02 6.17
CA GLN A 80 -4.51 -15.92 5.60
C GLN A 80 -4.98 -14.59 6.16
N GLU A 81 -6.30 -14.38 6.23
CA GLU A 81 -6.86 -13.18 6.84
C GLU A 81 -6.34 -12.99 8.27
N THR A 82 -6.38 -14.04 9.09
CA THR A 82 -5.86 -14.01 10.47
C THR A 82 -4.39 -13.61 10.51
N PHE A 83 -3.57 -14.15 9.62
CA PHE A 83 -2.16 -13.78 9.52
C PHE A 83 -1.99 -12.28 9.20
N TYR A 84 -2.68 -11.76 8.18
CA TYR A 84 -2.54 -10.36 7.76
C TYR A 84 -3.13 -9.36 8.76
N ARG A 85 -4.18 -9.73 9.50
CA ARG A 85 -4.73 -8.93 10.60
C ARG A 85 -3.71 -8.66 11.71
N ASN A 86 -2.76 -9.57 11.90
CA ASN A 86 -1.73 -9.46 12.93
C ASN A 86 -0.45 -8.74 12.44
N LEU A 87 -0.40 -8.29 11.18
CA LEU A 87 0.78 -7.60 10.65
C LEU A 87 0.74 -6.10 10.89
N ILE A 88 1.89 -5.53 11.26
CA ILE A 88 2.06 -4.09 11.40
C ILE A 88 2.09 -3.43 10.01
N ILE A 89 1.07 -2.61 9.74
CA ILE A 89 0.99 -1.76 8.55
C ILE A 89 1.76 -0.46 8.81
N LYS A 90 2.87 -0.29 8.09
CA LYS A 90 3.71 0.92 8.16
C LYS A 90 3.17 2.02 7.23
N ASN A 91 3.55 3.26 7.51
CA ASN A 91 3.36 4.37 6.56
C ASN A 91 4.05 4.07 5.23
N SER A 92 3.45 4.54 4.15
CA SER A 92 4.09 4.48 2.84
C SER A 92 5.18 5.55 2.74
N ARG A 93 6.28 5.25 2.05
CA ARG A 93 7.34 6.24 1.79
C ARG A 93 6.87 7.28 0.79
N CYS A 94 7.19 8.54 1.07
CA CYS A 94 7.00 9.61 0.09
C CYS A 94 8.07 9.51 -1.00
N ASN A 95 7.80 10.04 -2.20
CA ASN A 95 8.78 10.08 -3.29
C ASN A 95 10.04 10.86 -2.89
N CYS A 96 9.94 11.85 -2.00
CA CYS A 96 11.07 12.63 -1.53
C CYS A 96 11.99 11.87 -0.53
N TYR A 97 11.68 10.62 -0.17
CA TYR A 97 12.37 9.87 0.90
C TYR A 97 13.90 9.79 0.72
N ASN A 98 14.37 9.62 -0.52
CA ASN A 98 15.80 9.51 -0.86
C ASN A 98 16.45 10.85 -1.27
N PHE A 99 15.74 11.98 -1.20
CA PHE A 99 16.27 13.26 -1.64
C PHE A 99 16.76 14.08 -0.43
N GLU A 100 18.05 14.43 -0.43
CA GLU A 100 18.66 15.18 0.66
C GLU A 100 18.36 16.69 0.63
N ARG A 101 18.04 17.26 -0.55
CA ARG A 101 18.10 18.72 -0.80
C ARG A 101 16.80 19.53 -0.63
N SER A 102 15.67 18.96 -0.21
CA SER A 102 14.46 19.77 0.09
C SER A 102 13.61 19.17 1.22
N LEU A 103 14.13 19.30 2.44
CA LEU A 103 13.50 18.79 3.65
C LEU A 103 12.31 19.63 4.15
N ILE A 104 12.22 20.90 3.74
CA ILE A 104 11.17 21.83 4.15
C ILE A 104 10.22 22.03 2.97
N GLY A 105 8.94 21.64 3.12
CA GLY A 105 7.91 21.98 2.15
C GLY A 105 7.62 20.97 1.04
N CYS A 106 7.98 19.68 1.18
CA CYS A 106 7.41 18.67 0.28
C CYS A 106 5.89 18.67 0.43
N ILE A 107 5.18 19.18 -0.58
CA ILE A 107 3.71 19.38 -0.55
C ILE A 107 2.91 18.10 -0.27
N TYR A 108 3.53 16.93 -0.43
CA TYR A 108 2.88 15.63 -0.25
C TYR A 108 3.10 15.02 1.13
N CYS A 109 4.20 15.32 1.82
CA CYS A 109 4.52 14.74 3.13
C CYS A 109 4.94 15.75 4.19
N ASN A 110 4.94 17.05 3.87
CA ASN A 110 5.37 18.14 4.73
C ASN A 110 6.73 17.90 5.40
N GLY A 111 7.66 17.28 4.68
CA GLY A 111 9.00 16.97 5.18
C GLY A 111 9.12 15.68 5.99
N MET A 112 8.03 14.97 6.28
CA MET A 112 8.05 13.72 7.05
C MET A 112 8.67 12.53 6.30
N ARG A 113 8.89 12.66 4.98
CA ARG A 113 9.38 11.58 4.09
C ARG A 113 8.49 10.34 4.04
N GLN A 114 7.33 10.40 4.66
CA GLN A 114 6.34 9.35 4.77
C GLN A 114 4.96 9.94 4.53
N ILE A 115 4.07 9.15 3.95
CA ILE A 115 2.66 9.49 3.79
C ILE A 115 1.87 8.74 4.88
N PRO A 116 1.20 9.47 5.79
CA PRO A 116 0.43 8.87 6.87
C PRO A 116 -0.63 7.89 6.36
N ASN A 117 -0.62 6.67 6.91
CA ASN A 117 -1.63 5.65 6.67
C ASN A 117 -2.60 5.62 7.87
N PRO A 118 -3.93 5.66 7.68
CA PRO A 118 -4.90 5.48 8.76
C PRO A 118 -4.64 4.24 9.65
N TYR A 119 -4.09 3.16 9.10
CA TYR A 119 -3.81 1.91 9.84
C TYR A 119 -2.53 1.94 10.68
N SER A 120 -1.53 2.75 10.32
CA SER A 120 -0.30 2.82 11.11
C SER A 120 -0.53 3.45 12.50
N MET A 121 -1.61 4.22 12.65
CA MET A 121 -2.01 4.79 13.94
C MET A 121 -2.85 3.81 14.78
N LYS A 122 -3.63 2.92 14.14
CA LYS A 122 -4.50 1.95 14.83
C LYS A 122 -3.75 0.88 15.60
N LEU A 123 -2.52 0.56 15.19
CA LEU A 123 -1.74 -0.52 15.78
C LEU A 123 -1.19 -0.21 17.19
N LEU A 124 -1.14 1.06 17.60
CA LEU A 124 -0.74 1.39 18.98
C LEU A 124 -1.85 1.04 19.99
N ASP A 125 -3.13 1.14 19.60
CA ASP A 125 -4.27 0.86 20.49
C ASP A 125 -4.57 -0.63 20.67
N GLN A 126 -4.00 -1.51 19.84
CA GLN A 126 -4.23 -2.96 19.92
C GLN A 126 -3.21 -3.71 20.80
N VAL A 127 -2.17 -3.05 21.30
CA VAL A 127 -1.10 -3.74 22.07
C VAL A 127 -1.49 -4.04 23.52
N TRP A 128 -2.64 -3.56 24.01
CA TRP A 128 -3.08 -3.78 25.39
C TRP A 128 -4.55 -4.18 25.46
N LYS A 129 -4.83 -5.45 25.20
CA LYS A 129 -5.98 -6.13 25.80
C LYS A 129 -5.48 -7.46 26.34
N ASP A 130 -5.11 -7.43 27.61
CA ASP A 130 -5.00 -8.61 28.48
C ASP A 130 -6.36 -9.31 28.60
#